data_AF-A0A1F8BKY0-F1
#
_entry.id   AF-A0A1F8BKY0-F1
#
_cell.length_a   1.000
_cell.length_b   1.000
_cell.length_c   1.000
_cell.angle_alpha   90.00
_cell.angle_beta   90.00
_cell.angle_gamma   90.00
#
_symmetry.space_group_name_H-M   'P 1'
#
loop_
_entity.id
_entity.type
_entity.pdbx_description
1 polymer ?
#
loop_
_entity_poly.entity_id
_entity_poly.type
_entity_poly.pdbx_seq_one_letter_code
_entity_poly.pdbx_strand_id
1 'polypeptide(L)' 'MRPKGKAEGKVKVTLNDKLLTGDDAGEDVKEGVVTVGKDRLYKLVQSDKPGQHVLKLEFLDSNLELYAFTFG' A
#
# COMPACT_ATOMS: atom_id res chain seq x y z
N MET A 1 -1.97 -4.11 6.90
CA MET A 1 -0.52 -4.00 7.19
C MET A 1 -0.37 -3.69 8.65
N ARG A 2 0.62 -4.29 9.31
CA ARG A 2 0.82 -4.20 10.76
C ARG A 2 2.27 -3.87 11.11
N PRO A 3 2.55 -2.92 12.01
CA PRO A 3 3.87 -2.75 12.59
C PRO A 3 4.24 -3.91 13.52
N LYS A 4 5.49 -4.37 13.48
CA LYS A 4 6.05 -5.40 14.38
C LYS A 4 6.30 -4.90 15.81
N GLY A 5 6.03 -3.62 16.10
CA GLY A 5 6.29 -3.00 17.39
C GLY A 5 5.88 -1.52 17.41
N LYS A 6 6.67 -0.68 18.10
CA LYS A 6 6.43 0.78 18.18
C LYS A 6 6.97 1.57 16.99
N ALA A 7 7.81 0.96 16.15
CA ALA A 7 8.38 1.62 14.98
C ALA A 7 7.38 1.61 13.84
N GLU A 8 7.20 2.75 13.18
CA GLU A 8 6.50 2.79 11.89
C GLU A 8 7.31 2.05 10.82
N GLY A 9 6.62 1.56 9.80
CA GLY A 9 7.29 1.02 8.62
C GLY A 9 6.76 1.63 7.34
N LYS A 10 7.53 1.50 6.27
CA LYS A 10 7.26 2.12 4.98
C LYS A 10 7.14 1.08 3.87
N VAL A 11 6.14 1.27 3.02
CA VAL A 11 5.90 0.43 1.84
C VAL A 11 5.84 1.32 0.62
N LYS A 12 6.66 1.02 -0.39
CA LYS A 12 6.54 1.59 -1.73
C LYS A 12 5.47 0.83 -2.50
N VAL A 13 4.59 1.57 -3.18
CA VAL A 13 3.44 1.03 -3.89
C VAL A 13 3.57 1.31 -5.37
N THR A 14 3.39 0.27 -6.18
CA THR A 14 3.39 0.37 -7.64
C THR A 14 2.16 -0.35 -8.21
N LEU A 15 1.59 0.21 -9.28
CA LEU A 15 0.47 -0.34 -10.02
C LEU A 15 0.91 -0.50 -11.48
N ASN A 16 0.87 -1.72 -12.00
CA ASN A 16 1.37 -2.05 -13.35
C ASN A 16 2.81 -1.52 -13.57
N ASP A 17 3.69 -1.79 -12.61
CA ASP A 17 5.10 -1.34 -12.55
C ASP A 17 5.35 0.17 -12.53
N LYS A 18 4.29 0.99 -12.45
CA LYS A 18 4.39 2.45 -12.28
C LYS A 18 4.25 2.82 -10.82
N LEU A 19 5.05 3.78 -10.35
CA LEU A 19 4.91 4.33 -9.01
C LEU A 19 3.49 4.87 -8.83
N LEU A 20 2.82 4.47 -7.75
CA LEU A 20 1.42 4.84 -7.56
C LEU A 20 1.32 6.27 -7.02
N THR A 21 1.02 7.20 -7.93
CA THR A 21 0.90 8.64 -7.66
C THR A 21 -0.26 9.22 -8.46
N GLY A 22 -0.76 10.38 -8.06
CA GLY A 22 -1.84 11.07 -8.78
C GLY A 22 -3.21 10.44 -8.49
N ASP A 23 -4.08 10.45 -9.50
CA ASP A 23 -5.50 10.11 -9.35
C ASP A 23 -5.76 8.65 -8.97
N ASP A 24 -4.86 7.73 -9.34
CA ASP A 24 -5.00 6.31 -8.99
C ASP A 24 -4.55 6.00 -7.54
N ALA A 25 -3.91 6.97 -6.88
CA ALA A 25 -3.37 6.79 -5.53
C ALA A 25 -4.48 6.88 -4.48
N GLY A 26 -4.61 5.84 -3.67
CA GLY A 26 -5.49 5.87 -2.51
C GLY A 26 -5.03 6.89 -1.46
N GLU A 27 -5.94 7.27 -0.56
CA GLU A 27 -5.76 8.33 0.44
C GLU A 27 -4.49 8.19 1.30
N ASP A 28 -4.04 6.95 1.51
CA ASP A 28 -2.91 6.62 2.37
C ASP A 28 -1.56 6.59 1.64
N VAL A 29 -1.55 6.73 0.32
CA VAL A 29 -0.32 6.78 -0.49
C VAL A 29 0.11 8.23 -0.65
N LYS A 30 1.34 8.54 -0.24
CA LYS A 30 1.98 9.85 -0.42
C LYS A 30 3.26 9.65 -1.21
N GLU A 31 3.32 10.25 -2.40
CA GLU A 31 4.48 10.12 -3.30
C GLU A 31 4.88 8.65 -3.56
N GLY A 32 3.89 7.75 -3.69
CA GLY A 32 4.12 6.33 -3.91
C GLY A 32 4.54 5.53 -2.67
N VAL A 33 4.52 6.14 -1.48
CA VAL A 33 4.88 5.49 -0.21
C VAL A 33 3.72 5.55 0.77
N VAL A 34 3.55 4.47 1.53
CA VAL A 34 2.62 4.37 2.66
C VAL A 34 3.41 4.23 3.95
N THR A 35 3.09 5.07 4.93
CA THR A 35 3.60 4.95 6.30
C THR A 35 2.59 4.18 7.16
N VAL A 36 3.04 3.07 7.74
CA VAL A 36 2.22 2.18 8.55
C VAL A 36 2.65 2.30 10.01
N GLY A 37 1.84 2.98 10.81
CA GLY A 37 2.05 3.16 12.26
C GLY A 37 1.02 2.51 13.17
N LYS A 38 -0.12 2.04 12.64
CA LYS A 38 -1.16 1.36 13.42
C LYS A 38 -1.94 0.34 12.60
N ASP A 39 -2.52 -0.64 13.29
CA ASP A 39 -3.39 -1.64 12.67
C ASP A 39 -4.72 -1.02 12.26
N ARG A 40 -4.89 -0.79 10.96
CA ARG A 40 -6.14 -0.32 10.35
C ARG A 40 -6.23 -0.76 8.89
N LEU A 41 -7.38 -0.48 8.28
CA LEU A 41 -7.53 -0.54 6.83
C LEU A 41 -6.80 0.64 6.18
N TYR A 42 -6.02 0.31 5.15
CA TYR A 42 -5.26 1.26 4.34
C TYR A 42 -5.83 1.29 2.93
N LYS A 43 -6.12 2.49 2.43
CA LYS A 43 -6.62 2.76 1.07
C LYS A 43 -5.43 3.00 0.16
N LEU A 44 -5.06 1.98 -0.62
CA LEU A 44 -3.85 2.00 -1.46
C LEU A 44 -4.12 2.47 -2.88
N VAL A 45 -5.22 2.00 -3.48
CA VAL A 45 -5.60 2.28 -4.86
C VAL A 45 -6.97 2.93 -4.84
N GLN A 46 -7.15 3.98 -5.64
CA GLN A 46 -8.43 4.56 -5.98
C GLN A 46 -8.56 4.45 -7.50
N SER A 47 -9.67 3.96 -8.04
CA SER A 47 -9.84 3.91 -9.50
C SER A 47 -11.29 4.12 -9.87
N ASP A 48 -11.52 4.89 -10.92
CA ASP A 48 -12.87 5.20 -11.42
C ASP A 48 -13.49 4.04 -12.19
N LYS A 49 -12.68 3.09 -12.65
CA LYS A 49 -13.12 1.97 -13.49
C LYS A 49 -12.62 0.64 -12.94
N PRO A 50 -13.46 -0.41 -12.96
CA PRO A 50 -12.99 -1.75 -12.66
C PRO A 50 -12.03 -2.22 -13.76
N GLY A 51 -11.00 -2.97 -13.37
CA GLY A 51 -9.99 -3.47 -14.29
C GLY A 51 -9.04 -4.45 -13.63
N GLN A 52 -8.26 -5.16 -14.45
CA GLN A 52 -7.20 -6.04 -13.97
C GLN A 52 -5.90 -5.24 -13.85
N HIS A 53 -5.28 -5.30 -12.68
CA HIS A 53 -4.03 -4.60 -12.38
C HIS A 53 -3.10 -5.48 -11.55
N VAL A 54 -1.80 -5.25 -11.70
CA VAL A 54 -0.78 -5.83 -10.82
C VAL A 54 -0.41 -4.80 -9.77
N LEU A 55 -0.84 -5.04 -8.52
CA LEU A 55 -0.42 -4.27 -7.36
C LEU A 55 0.84 -4.90 -6.77
N LYS A 56 1.94 -4.14 -6.73
CA LYS A 56 3.19 -4.56 -6.08
C LYS A 56 3.49 -3.66 -4.88
N LEU A 57 3.77 -4.32 -3.76
CA LEU A 57 4.16 -3.71 -2.48
C LEU A 57 5.62 -4.08 -2.18
N GLU A 58 6.47 -3.07 -2.03
CA GLU A 58 7.88 -3.23 -1.71
C GLU A 58 8.16 -2.65 -0.33
N PHE A 59 8.58 -3.50 0.60
CA PHE A 59 8.90 -3.10 1.97
C PHE A 59 10.26 -2.39 1.99
N LEU A 60 10.26 -1.14 2.42
CA LEU A 60 11.49 -0.32 2.48
C LEU A 60 12.27 -0.53 3.78
N ASP A 61 11.67 -1.23 4.74
CA ASP A 61 12.24 -1.62 6.01
C ASP A 61 11.65 -2.96 6.47
N SER A 62 12.21 -3.51 7.54
CA SER A 62 11.77 -4.79 8.13
C SER A 62 10.71 -4.63 9.21
N ASN A 63 10.10 -3.45 9.38
CA ASN A 63 9.24 -3.13 10.53
C ASN A 63 7.81 -3.62 10.38
N LEU A 64 7.44 -4.20 9.24
CA LEU A 64 6.05 -4.55 8.93
C LEU A 64 5.81 -6.04 8.75
N GLU A 65 4.57 -6.42 9.02
CA GLU A 65 3.91 -7.67 8.63
C GLU A 65 2.73 -7.36 7.71
N LEU A 66 2.50 -8.22 6.71
CA LEU A 66 1.40 -8.09 5.77
C LEU A 66 0.62 -9.39 5.72
N TYR A 67 -0.69 -9.24 5.81
CA TYR A 67 -1.67 -10.29 5.61
C TYR A 67 -2.60 -9.81 4.50
N ALA A 68 -2.82 -10.64 3.49
CA ALA A 68 -3.70 -10.34 2.38
C ALA A 68 -4.87 -11.33 2.39
N PHE A 69 -6.09 -10.80 2.42
CA PHE A 69 -7.32 -11.56 2.23
C PHE A 69 -7.95 -11.05 0.95
N THR A 70 -8.09 -11.94 -0.03
CA THR A 70 -8.70 -11.63 -1.33
C THR A 70 -10.02 -12.39 -1.43
N PHE A 71 -11.08 -11.68 -1.78
CA PHE A 71 -12.39 -12.27 -2.06
C PHE A 71 -12.63 -12.09 -3.57
N GLY A 72 -12.91 -13.19 -4.25
CA GLY A 72 -13.20 -13.24 -5.70
C GLY A 72 -14.67 -13.46 -5.95
#